data_AF-A0A7Y2MMR3-F1
#
_entry.id   AF-A0A7Y2MMR3-F1
#
_cell.length_a   1.000
_cell.length_b   1.000
_cell.length_c   1.000
_cell.angle_alpha   90.00
_cell.angle_beta   90.00
_cell.angle_gamma   90.00
#
_symmetry.space_group_name_H-M   'P 1'
#
loop_
_entity.id
_entity.type
_entity.pdbx_description
1 polymer ?
#
loop_
_entity_poly.entity_id
_entity_poly.type
_entity_poly.pdbx_seq_one_letter_code
_entity_poly.pdbx_strand_id
1 'polypeptide(L)'
;MHIFFNASKENALQFKNKLYHSAPAKSVITGITLKELLYKSFTGFKIIESDDKEKKTVRLTPDYAMCSQCAMDIDDKKNKRYQYPFTTCTDCGPRFSIIELLPYDRHKTSMNGFEMCPACKTEYEEILDRRYYSQTNSCPHCAICLSMQKSDGQWIKGSQNDFIQRTVEAWTRGKIVAVKGIGGYLITCDAT
;
A
#
# COMPACT_ATOMS: atom_id res chain seq x y z
N MET A 1 -6.08 16.24 -5.92
CA MET A 1 -5.96 15.45 -7.17
C MET A 1 -6.26 16.37 -8.32
N HIS A 2 -5.42 16.40 -9.35
CA HIS A 2 -5.63 17.19 -10.56
C HIS A 2 -5.78 16.23 -11.74
N ILE A 3 -6.79 16.44 -12.58
CA ILE A 3 -7.03 15.68 -13.79
C ILE A 3 -7.14 16.68 -14.94
N PHE A 4 -6.33 16.48 -15.98
CA PHE A 4 -6.35 17.29 -17.19
C PHE A 4 -6.82 16.41 -18.35
N PHE A 5 -7.84 16.87 -19.08
CA PHE A 5 -8.41 16.12 -20.18
C PHE A 5 -9.08 17.07 -21.17
N ASN A 6 -9.12 16.68 -22.45
CA ASN A 6 -9.91 17.36 -23.46
C ASN A 6 -11.28 16.68 -23.58
N ALA A 7 -12.35 17.47 -23.58
CA ALA A 7 -13.71 16.98 -23.74
C ALA A 7 -14.64 18.10 -24.20
N SER A 8 -15.79 17.73 -24.79
CA SER A 8 -16.92 18.66 -24.87
C SER A 8 -17.40 19.02 -23.46
N LYS A 9 -18.09 20.16 -23.33
CA LYS A 9 -18.67 20.60 -22.06
C LYS A 9 -19.59 19.55 -21.43
N GLU A 10 -20.38 18.86 -22.25
CA GLU A 10 -21.27 17.78 -21.82
C GLU A 10 -20.48 16.59 -21.26
N ASN A 11 -19.49 16.09 -22.01
CA ASN A 11 -18.68 14.95 -21.57
C ASN A 11 -17.88 15.27 -20.31
N ALA A 12 -17.42 16.52 -20.14
CA ALA A 12 -16.74 16.94 -18.91
C ALA A 12 -17.66 16.93 -17.68
N LEU A 13 -18.94 17.32 -17.85
CA LEU A 13 -19.93 17.23 -16.78
C LEU A 13 -20.30 15.78 -16.45
N GLN A 14 -20.48 14.94 -17.46
CA GLN A 14 -20.73 13.50 -17.27
C GLN A 14 -19.56 12.83 -16.54
N PHE A 15 -18.31 13.13 -16.94
CA PHE A 15 -17.12 12.63 -16.27
C PHE A 15 -17.05 13.06 -14.80
N LYS A 16 -17.33 14.34 -14.51
CA LYS A 16 -17.40 14.87 -13.14
C LYS A 16 -18.40 14.09 -12.29
N ASN A 17 -19.61 13.85 -12.81
CA ASN A 17 -20.65 13.11 -12.11
C ASN A 17 -20.23 11.66 -11.85
N LYS A 18 -19.67 10.99 -12.87
CA LYS A 18 -19.18 9.61 -12.74
C LYS A 18 -18.05 9.52 -11.71
N LEU A 19 -17.14 10.49 -11.68
CA LEU A 19 -16.05 10.52 -10.71
C LEU A 19 -16.57 10.60 -9.26
N TYR A 20 -17.65 11.36 -9.02
CA TYR A 20 -18.26 11.46 -7.70
C TYR A 20 -18.97 10.16 -7.29
N HIS A 21 -19.75 9.56 -8.19
CA HIS A 21 -20.56 8.37 -7.87
C HIS A 21 -19.79 7.05 -7.93
N SER A 22 -18.70 6.99 -8.70
CA SER A 22 -17.83 5.82 -8.82
C SER A 22 -16.50 6.03 -8.11
N ALA A 23 -16.47 6.92 -7.11
CA ALA A 23 -15.28 7.19 -6.32
C ALA A 23 -14.84 5.91 -5.57
N PRO A 24 -13.52 5.70 -5.36
CA PRO A 24 -13.05 4.59 -4.56
C PRO A 24 -13.73 4.56 -3.19
N ALA A 25 -14.09 3.38 -2.69
CA ALA A 25 -14.90 3.21 -1.47
C ALA A 25 -14.31 3.91 -0.23
N LYS A 26 -12.99 4.07 -0.18
CA LYS A 26 -12.25 4.70 0.93
C LYS A 26 -11.90 6.17 0.70
N SER A 27 -12.36 6.75 -0.41
CA SER A 27 -12.13 8.15 -0.71
C SER A 27 -13.16 9.03 0.01
N VAL A 28 -12.71 10.19 0.49
CA VAL A 28 -13.59 11.22 1.03
C VAL A 28 -13.45 12.45 0.15
N ILE A 29 -14.42 12.65 -0.74
CA ILE A 29 -14.44 13.79 -1.65
C ILE A 29 -14.94 15.02 -0.89
N THR A 30 -14.08 16.02 -0.73
CA THR A 30 -14.44 17.31 -0.08
C THR A 30 -14.97 18.35 -1.04
N GLY A 31 -14.67 18.22 -2.33
CA GLY A 31 -15.13 19.13 -3.36
C GLY A 31 -14.62 18.72 -4.74
N ILE A 32 -15.38 19.06 -5.78
CA ILE A 32 -14.98 18.87 -7.17
C ILE A 32 -15.25 20.15 -7.96
N THR A 33 -14.16 20.75 -8.45
CA THR A 33 -14.18 21.93 -9.31
C THR A 33 -13.81 21.53 -10.74
N LEU A 34 -14.57 22.00 -11.71
CA LEU A 34 -14.27 21.87 -13.13
C LEU A 34 -13.94 23.26 -13.68
N LYS A 35 -12.80 23.40 -14.35
CA LYS A 35 -12.32 24.67 -14.91
C LYS A 35 -11.87 24.44 -16.36
N GLU A 36 -12.33 25.31 -17.25
CA GLU A 36 -11.85 25.35 -18.63
C GLU A 36 -10.47 26.00 -18.68
N LEU A 37 -9.56 25.42 -19.46
CA LEU A 37 -8.18 25.87 -19.63
C LEU A 37 -7.87 25.99 -21.12
N LEU A 38 -6.76 26.64 -21.46
CA LEU A 38 -6.25 26.65 -22.83
C LEU A 38 -6.04 25.22 -23.33
N TYR A 39 -6.40 24.98 -24.58
CA TYR A 39 -6.28 23.68 -25.23
C TYR A 39 -4.84 23.16 -25.13
N LYS A 40 -4.71 21.89 -24.73
CA LYS A 40 -3.45 21.15 -24.70
C LYS A 40 -3.64 19.85 -25.44
N SER A 41 -2.71 19.48 -26.32
CA SER A 41 -2.77 18.18 -26.99
C SER A 41 -2.36 17.07 -26.03
N PHE A 42 -3.11 15.96 -26.00
CA PHE A 42 -2.78 14.75 -25.27
C PHE A 42 -2.78 13.58 -26.26
N THR A 43 -1.75 12.74 -26.22
CA THR A 43 -1.63 11.56 -27.10
C THR A 43 -2.23 10.29 -26.51
N GLY A 44 -2.74 10.36 -25.27
CA GLY A 44 -3.34 9.24 -24.55
C GLY A 44 -3.55 9.55 -23.07
N PHE A 45 -3.88 8.52 -22.30
CA PHE A 45 -4.03 8.61 -20.85
C PHE A 45 -2.73 8.22 -20.15
N LYS A 46 -2.30 9.03 -19.18
CA LYS A 46 -1.12 8.74 -18.33
C LYS A 46 -1.37 9.27 -16.93
N ILE A 47 -0.95 8.50 -15.93
CA ILE A 47 -0.74 9.01 -14.57
C ILE A 47 0.71 9.51 -14.51
N ILE A 48 0.90 10.80 -14.26
CA ILE A 48 2.21 11.43 -14.18
C ILE A 48 2.63 11.61 -12.73
N GLU A 49 3.93 11.71 -12.49
CA GLU A 49 4.46 12.02 -11.17
C GLU A 49 3.90 13.34 -10.62
N SER A 50 3.76 13.38 -9.32
CA SER A 50 3.19 14.52 -8.64
C SER A 50 4.13 15.72 -8.66
N ASP A 51 3.59 16.92 -8.94
CA ASP A 51 4.34 18.17 -8.79
C ASP A 51 4.47 18.57 -7.31
N ASP A 52 5.70 18.87 -6.90
CA ASP A 52 6.10 19.28 -5.54
C ASP A 52 5.95 20.79 -5.29
N LYS A 53 5.67 21.59 -6.32
CA LYS A 53 5.62 23.06 -6.21
C LYS A 53 4.38 23.61 -5.50
N GLU A 54 3.31 22.83 -5.37
CA GLU A 54 2.10 23.26 -4.67
C GLU A 54 2.08 22.75 -3.21
N LYS A 55 1.90 23.65 -2.25
CA LYS A 55 1.57 23.30 -0.86
C LYS A 55 0.20 22.64 -0.80
N LYS A 56 0.16 21.32 -0.96
CA LYS A 56 -1.06 20.54 -0.89
C LYS A 56 -1.39 20.27 0.58
N THR A 57 -2.50 20.81 1.08
CA THR A 57 -3.14 20.34 2.31
C THR A 57 -3.77 18.98 1.98
N VAL A 58 -2.97 17.91 2.08
CA VAL A 58 -3.45 16.55 1.84
C VAL A 58 -3.97 16.00 3.16
N ARG A 59 -5.24 15.56 3.16
CA ARG A 59 -5.76 14.74 4.26
C ARG A 59 -5.03 13.40 4.22
N LEU A 60 -4.33 13.07 5.31
CA LEU A 60 -3.59 11.82 5.39
C LEU A 60 -4.57 10.67 5.53
N THR A 61 -4.46 9.70 4.63
CA THR A 61 -5.25 8.48 4.66
C THR A 61 -4.81 7.62 5.85
N PRO A 62 -5.74 7.15 6.71
CA PRO A 62 -5.38 6.27 7.81
C PRO A 62 -4.85 4.92 7.30
N ASP A 63 -4.18 4.17 8.17
CA ASP A 63 -3.80 2.80 7.88
C ASP A 63 -5.05 1.90 7.83
N TYR A 64 -5.04 0.91 6.94
CA TYR A 64 -6.16 -0.01 6.78
C TYR A 64 -5.72 -1.46 7.00
N ALA A 65 -6.55 -2.21 7.72
CA ALA A 65 -6.40 -3.65 7.84
C ALA A 65 -6.45 -4.34 6.47
N MET A 66 -5.84 -5.53 6.41
CA MET A 66 -5.80 -6.38 5.22
C MET A 66 -7.20 -6.61 4.65
N CYS A 67 -7.37 -6.44 3.34
CA CYS A 67 -8.63 -6.76 2.67
C CYS A 67 -8.77 -8.26 2.38
N SER A 68 -9.99 -8.72 2.15
CA SER A 68 -10.29 -10.14 1.83
C SER A 68 -9.53 -10.65 0.61
N GLN A 69 -9.29 -9.79 -0.39
CA GLN A 69 -8.54 -10.17 -1.58
C GLN A 69 -7.05 -10.41 -1.30
N CYS A 70 -6.44 -9.61 -0.42
CA CYS A 70 -5.07 -9.86 0.03
C CYS A 70 -4.99 -11.07 0.96
N ALA A 71 -6.03 -11.33 1.76
CA ALA A 71 -6.12 -12.56 2.56
C ALA A 71 -6.14 -13.81 1.66
N MET A 72 -6.91 -13.79 0.57
CA MET A 72 -6.88 -14.90 -0.40
C MET A 72 -5.50 -15.08 -1.05
N ASP A 73 -4.81 -13.98 -1.36
CA ASP A 73 -3.46 -14.05 -1.96
C ASP A 73 -2.43 -14.72 -1.03
N ILE A 74 -2.54 -14.52 0.30
CA ILE A 74 -1.61 -15.15 1.26
C ILE A 74 -1.94 -16.62 1.52
N ASP A 75 -3.18 -17.05 1.30
CA ASP A 75 -3.62 -18.44 1.50
C ASP A 75 -3.49 -19.29 0.22
N ASP A 76 -3.38 -18.67 -0.96
CA ASP A 76 -3.23 -19.37 -2.23
C ASP A 76 -1.77 -19.79 -2.49
N LYS A 77 -1.50 -21.10 -2.45
CA LYS A 77 -0.19 -21.71 -2.73
C LYS A 77 0.37 -21.40 -4.12
N LYS A 78 -0.48 -21.04 -5.09
CA LYS A 78 -0.05 -20.66 -6.45
C LYS A 78 0.29 -19.18 -6.57
N ASN A 79 -0.12 -18.37 -5.59
CA ASN A 79 0.17 -16.95 -5.58
C ASN A 79 1.62 -16.72 -5.12
N LYS A 80 2.32 -15.80 -5.79
CA LYS A 80 3.70 -15.41 -5.40
C LYS A 80 3.80 -14.77 -4.01
N ARG A 81 2.66 -14.41 -3.41
CA ARG A 81 2.55 -13.86 -2.06
C ARG A 81 2.02 -14.87 -1.03
N TYR A 82 1.97 -16.16 -1.37
CA TYR A 82 1.64 -17.22 -0.43
C TYR A 82 2.47 -17.07 0.86
N GLN A 83 1.79 -16.97 2.00
CA GLN A 83 2.38 -16.76 3.33
C GLN A 83 3.28 -15.53 3.47
N TYR A 84 3.17 -14.52 2.59
CA TYR A 84 3.94 -13.28 2.68
C TYR A 84 3.25 -12.27 3.63
N PRO A 85 3.85 -11.94 4.79
CA PRO A 85 3.20 -11.14 5.85
C PRO A 85 2.91 -9.68 5.49
N PHE A 86 3.59 -9.15 4.46
CA PHE A 86 3.52 -7.73 4.10
C PHE A 86 2.70 -7.50 2.83
N THR A 87 1.80 -8.43 2.51
CA THR A 87 0.91 -8.34 1.35
C THR A 87 -0.07 -7.18 1.50
N THR A 88 -0.09 -6.30 0.50
CA THR A 88 -1.00 -5.15 0.43
C THR A 88 -1.50 -4.90 -1.00
N CYS A 89 -2.50 -4.05 -1.14
CA CYS A 89 -2.97 -3.49 -2.41
C CYS A 89 -3.36 -2.01 -2.24
N THR A 90 -3.92 -1.40 -3.27
CA THR A 90 -4.42 0.00 -3.22
C THR A 90 -5.52 0.21 -2.17
N ASP A 91 -6.30 -0.84 -1.86
CA ASP A 91 -7.41 -0.79 -0.90
C ASP A 91 -7.01 -1.08 0.56
N CYS A 92 -5.81 -1.58 0.86
CA CYS A 92 -5.43 -1.92 2.23
C CYS A 92 -3.94 -1.70 2.54
N GLY A 93 -3.55 -1.93 3.80
CA GLY A 93 -2.18 -1.80 4.26
C GLY A 93 -1.87 -0.43 4.85
N PRO A 94 -0.60 -0.20 5.20
CA PRO A 94 -0.16 1.05 5.81
C PRO A 94 -0.24 2.21 4.81
N ARG A 95 -0.55 3.37 5.36
CA ARG A 95 -0.63 4.68 4.71
C ARG A 95 0.03 5.69 5.64
N PHE A 96 -0.73 6.31 6.54
CA PHE A 96 -0.22 7.30 7.50
C PHE A 96 1.07 6.87 8.19
N SER A 97 1.14 5.63 8.70
CA SER A 97 2.29 5.16 9.48
C SER A 97 3.60 5.04 8.70
N ILE A 98 3.58 5.10 7.37
CA ILE A 98 4.78 4.96 6.52
C ILE A 98 5.09 6.21 5.69
N ILE A 99 4.24 7.24 5.73
CA ILE A 99 4.46 8.48 4.99
C ILE A 99 5.56 9.30 5.68
N GLU A 100 6.60 9.63 4.94
CA GLU A 100 7.68 10.50 5.41
C GLU A 100 7.52 11.92 4.85
N LEU A 101 7.10 12.03 3.59
CA LEU A 101 6.85 13.31 2.90
C LEU A 101 5.62 13.22 1.99
N LEU A 102 5.05 14.38 1.66
CA LEU A 102 3.98 14.50 0.68
C LEU A 102 4.54 14.94 -0.67
N PRO A 103 3.89 14.56 -1.80
CA PRO A 103 2.70 13.72 -1.93
C PRO A 103 2.95 12.22 -1.69
N TYR A 104 1.87 11.42 -1.59
CA TYR A 104 1.95 9.98 -1.32
C TYR A 104 2.50 9.20 -2.53
N ASP A 105 3.82 9.20 -2.64
CA ASP A 105 4.60 8.47 -3.62
C ASP A 105 5.62 7.58 -2.91
N ARG A 106 5.96 6.41 -3.47
CA ARG A 106 6.79 5.39 -2.82
C ARG A 106 8.11 5.93 -2.28
N HIS A 107 8.78 6.78 -3.04
CA HIS A 107 10.08 7.36 -2.66
C HIS A 107 9.99 8.34 -1.48
N LYS A 108 8.77 8.75 -1.09
CA LYS A 108 8.45 9.62 0.06
C LYS A 108 7.84 8.83 1.23
N THR A 109 8.06 7.52 1.25
CA THR A 109 7.61 6.62 2.31
C THR A 109 8.77 5.75 2.79
N SER A 110 8.59 5.06 3.90
CA SER A 110 9.55 4.05 4.37
C SER A 110 9.74 2.88 3.39
N MET A 111 8.95 2.79 2.32
CA MET A 111 9.14 1.84 1.23
C MET A 111 10.24 2.25 0.24
N ASN A 112 10.77 3.48 0.33
CA ASN A 112 11.80 4.02 -0.57
C ASN A 112 13.06 3.13 -0.61
N GLY A 113 13.45 2.55 0.53
CA GLY A 113 14.61 1.66 0.62
C GLY A 113 14.43 0.28 -0.01
N PHE A 114 13.25 -0.04 -0.55
CA PHE A 114 12.95 -1.35 -1.14
C PHE A 114 12.63 -1.21 -2.63
N GLU A 115 13.52 -1.66 -3.49
CA GLU A 115 13.29 -1.67 -4.94
C GLU A 115 12.28 -2.75 -5.33
N MET A 116 11.36 -2.43 -6.25
CA MET A 116 10.43 -3.43 -6.77
C MET A 116 11.15 -4.39 -7.71
N CYS A 117 10.96 -5.70 -7.51
CA CYS A 117 11.37 -6.67 -8.53
C CYS A 117 10.54 -6.51 -9.82
N PRO A 118 10.99 -7.04 -10.97
CA PRO A 118 10.28 -6.90 -12.24
C PRO A 118 8.79 -7.29 -12.16
N ALA A 119 8.47 -8.38 -11.45
CA ALA A 119 7.09 -8.83 -11.30
C ALA A 119 6.21 -7.88 -10.47
N CYS A 120 6.77 -7.18 -9.46
CA CYS A 120 6.01 -6.17 -8.72
C CYS A 120 5.89 -4.86 -9.51
N LYS A 121 6.90 -4.55 -10.32
CA LYS A 121 6.88 -3.38 -11.21
C LYS A 121 5.81 -3.53 -12.29
N THR A 122 5.67 -4.70 -12.91
CA THR A 122 4.58 -4.97 -13.87
C THR A 122 3.21 -4.75 -13.24
N GLU A 123 2.94 -5.31 -12.05
CA GLU A 123 1.66 -5.08 -11.35
C GLU A 123 1.44 -3.60 -10.99
N TYR A 124 2.52 -2.87 -10.68
CA TYR A 124 2.45 -1.44 -10.36
C TYR A 124 2.09 -0.59 -11.59
N GLU A 125 2.51 -1.01 -12.78
CA GLU A 125 2.33 -0.28 -14.05
C GLU A 125 1.07 -0.73 -14.82
N GLU A 126 0.56 -1.94 -14.56
CA GLU A 126 -0.61 -2.51 -15.25
C GLU A 126 -1.93 -2.00 -14.67
N ILE A 127 -2.69 -1.22 -15.45
CA ILE A 127 -3.92 -0.54 -15.03
C ILE A 127 -5.00 -1.53 -14.59
N LEU A 128 -5.04 -2.71 -15.21
CA LEU A 128 -6.02 -3.74 -14.86
C LEU A 128 -5.62 -4.56 -13.63
N ASP A 129 -4.40 -4.39 -13.12
CA ASP A 129 -3.97 -5.07 -11.91
C ASP A 129 -4.50 -4.35 -10.67
N ARG A 130 -4.97 -5.12 -9.68
CA ARG A 130 -5.42 -4.60 -8.38
C ARG A 130 -4.34 -3.81 -7.64
N ARG A 131 -3.06 -4.06 -7.94
CA ARG A 131 -1.90 -3.39 -7.35
C ARG A 131 -1.35 -2.27 -8.21
N TYR A 132 -2.07 -1.88 -9.26
CA TYR A 132 -1.77 -0.69 -10.04
C TYR A 132 -1.52 0.51 -9.11
N TYR A 133 -0.35 1.12 -9.23
CA TYR A 133 0.07 2.27 -8.44
C TYR A 133 0.04 2.08 -6.91
N SER A 134 0.08 0.84 -6.43
CA SER A 134 0.17 0.54 -4.99
C SER A 134 1.58 0.87 -4.48
N GLN A 135 1.71 1.99 -3.77
CA GLN A 135 3.00 2.46 -3.24
C GLN A 135 3.66 1.47 -2.27
N THR A 136 2.86 0.64 -1.60
CA THR A 136 3.30 -0.42 -0.68
C THR A 136 3.50 -1.79 -1.36
N ASN A 137 3.40 -1.85 -2.69
CA ASN A 137 3.53 -3.12 -3.40
C ASN A 137 4.89 -3.77 -3.11
N SER A 138 4.85 -5.05 -2.78
CA SER A 138 6.02 -5.89 -2.58
C SER A 138 5.66 -7.38 -2.61
N CYS A 139 6.69 -8.22 -2.65
CA CYS A 139 6.60 -9.67 -2.54
C CYS A 139 7.84 -10.23 -1.82
N PRO A 140 7.89 -11.55 -1.53
CA PRO A 140 9.03 -12.18 -0.85
C PRO A 140 10.39 -11.95 -1.52
N HIS A 141 10.43 -11.61 -2.82
CA HIS A 141 11.68 -11.42 -3.56
C HIS A 141 12.29 -10.02 -3.42
N CYS A 142 11.52 -8.99 -3.08
CA CYS A 142 11.96 -7.61 -3.32
C CYS A 142 11.93 -6.66 -2.13
N ALA A 143 11.29 -7.02 -1.01
CA ALA A 143 11.18 -6.04 0.08
C ALA A 143 11.43 -6.62 1.46
N ILE A 144 10.37 -7.05 2.13
CA ILE A 144 10.36 -7.06 3.59
C ILE A 144 10.51 -8.48 4.11
N CYS A 145 11.59 -8.70 4.86
CA CYS A 145 11.83 -9.93 5.57
C CYS A 145 11.46 -9.78 7.04
N LEU A 146 10.85 -10.81 7.60
CA LEU A 146 10.77 -10.96 9.04
C LEU A 146 12.17 -11.15 9.62
N SER A 147 12.34 -10.68 10.86
CA SER A 147 13.52 -10.95 11.67
C SER A 147 13.05 -11.21 13.11
N MET A 148 13.81 -12.04 13.83
CA MET A 148 13.49 -12.39 15.21
C MET A 148 14.73 -12.21 16.08
N GLN A 149 14.54 -11.59 17.23
CA GLN A 149 15.58 -11.34 18.22
C GLN A 149 15.16 -11.96 19.56
N LYS A 150 16.13 -12.53 20.27
CA LYS A 150 15.94 -12.98 21.66
C LYS A 150 16.01 -11.79 22.62
N SER A 151 15.59 -12.01 23.86
CA SER A 151 15.64 -11.00 24.94
C SER A 151 17.05 -10.54 25.30
N ASP A 152 18.07 -11.35 25.01
CA ASP A 152 19.49 -11.01 25.19
C ASP A 152 20.07 -10.20 24.02
N GLY A 153 19.23 -9.83 23.04
CA GLY A 153 19.64 -9.07 21.85
C GLY A 153 20.20 -9.95 20.72
N GLN A 154 20.28 -11.27 20.88
CA GLN A 154 20.78 -12.15 19.82
C GLN A 154 19.76 -12.31 18.68
N TRP A 155 20.19 -12.00 17.45
CA TRP A 155 19.41 -12.26 16.24
C TRP A 155 19.35 -13.77 15.92
N ILE A 156 18.16 -14.26 15.62
CA ILE A 156 17.91 -15.64 15.22
C ILE A 156 17.98 -15.71 13.69
N LYS A 157 18.77 -16.66 13.17
CA LYS A 157 18.77 -16.99 11.74
C LYS A 157 17.63 -17.96 11.44
N GLY A 158 16.94 -17.73 10.33
CA GLY A 158 15.82 -18.56 9.89
C GLY A 158 15.08 -17.96 8.71
N SER A 159 14.17 -18.74 8.15
CA SER A 159 13.20 -18.29 7.16
C SER A 159 12.06 -17.50 7.83
N GLN A 160 11.24 -16.80 7.03
CA GLN A 160 10.03 -16.14 7.54
C GLN A 160 9.09 -17.13 8.25
N ASN A 161 8.93 -18.33 7.68
CA ASN A 161 8.11 -19.38 8.26
C ASN A 161 8.70 -19.90 9.58
N ASP A 162 10.03 -19.98 9.70
CA ASP A 162 10.68 -20.37 10.96
C ASP A 162 10.35 -19.37 12.06
N PHE A 163 10.36 -18.06 11.75
CA PHE A 163 10.04 -17.02 12.73
C PHE A 163 8.58 -17.05 13.17
N ILE A 164 7.65 -17.30 12.23
CA ILE A 164 6.23 -17.47 12.54
C ILE A 164 6.02 -18.70 13.44
N GLN A 165 6.59 -19.85 13.08
CA GLN A 165 6.49 -21.08 13.87
C GLN A 165 7.07 -20.91 15.28
N ARG A 166 8.26 -20.30 15.40
CA ARG A 166 8.89 -20.00 16.69
C ARG A 166 8.05 -19.07 17.56
N THR A 167 7.32 -18.13 16.95
CA THR A 167 6.40 -17.24 17.66
C THR A 167 5.22 -18.03 18.24
N VAL A 168 4.62 -18.92 17.45
CA VAL A 168 3.54 -19.81 17.91
C VAL A 168 4.04 -20.76 19.02
N GLU A 169 5.23 -21.36 18.85
CA GLU A 169 5.87 -22.20 19.87
C GLU A 169 6.17 -21.43 21.16
N ALA A 170 6.52 -20.15 21.07
CA ALA A 170 6.76 -19.32 22.23
C ALA A 170 5.46 -19.10 23.02
N TRP A 171 4.38 -18.70 22.35
CA TRP A 171 3.07 -18.50 22.98
C TRP A 171 2.54 -19.76 23.65
N THR A 172 2.57 -20.90 22.93
CA THR A 172 2.14 -22.21 23.47
C THR A 172 2.97 -22.70 24.66
N ARG A 173 4.16 -22.14 24.89
CA ARG A 173 5.01 -22.41 26.07
C ARG A 173 4.88 -21.32 27.15
N GLY A 174 3.85 -20.48 27.09
CA GLY A 174 3.60 -19.40 28.05
C GLY A 174 4.61 -18.25 27.98
N LYS A 175 5.34 -18.11 26.87
CA LYS A 175 6.30 -17.01 26.69
C LYS A 175 5.62 -15.78 26.09
N ILE A 176 6.26 -14.64 26.37
CA ILE A 176 5.88 -13.34 25.82
C ILE A 176 6.72 -13.05 24.57
N VAL A 177 6.10 -12.54 23.51
CA VAL A 177 6.76 -12.10 22.28
C VAL A 177 6.34 -10.68 21.94
N ALA A 178 7.32 -9.81 21.67
CA ALA A 178 7.06 -8.48 21.12
C ALA A 178 6.96 -8.57 19.58
N VAL A 179 5.83 -8.14 19.02
CA VAL A 179 5.56 -8.17 17.57
C VAL A 179 5.49 -6.75 17.03
N LYS A 180 6.30 -6.45 16.00
CA LYS A 180 6.23 -5.17 15.28
C LYS A 180 4.99 -5.18 14.36
N GLY A 181 3.99 -4.38 14.72
CA GLY A 181 2.87 -4.06 13.85
C GLY A 181 3.13 -2.83 12.97
N ILE A 182 2.08 -2.30 12.35
CA ILE A 182 2.17 -1.12 11.47
C ILE A 182 2.54 0.13 12.25
N GLY A 183 1.90 0.38 13.40
CA GLY A 183 2.06 1.61 14.18
C GLY A 183 3.00 1.51 15.38
N GLY A 184 3.71 0.40 15.56
CA GLY A 184 4.57 0.18 16.74
C GLY A 184 4.71 -1.29 17.11
N TYR A 185 5.09 -1.55 18.35
CA TYR A 185 5.21 -2.90 18.90
C TYR A 185 4.05 -3.23 19.83
N LEU A 186 3.58 -4.47 19.76
CA LEU A 186 2.67 -5.06 20.73
C LEU A 186 3.40 -6.16 21.50
N ILE A 187 3.16 -6.21 22.80
CA ILE A 187 3.60 -7.32 23.65
C ILE A 187 2.47 -8.34 23.66
N THR A 188 2.77 -9.58 23.24
CA THR A 188 1.76 -10.62 23.01
C THR A 188 2.10 -11.88 23.81
N CYS A 189 1.07 -12.58 24.27
CA CYS A 189 1.17 -13.87 24.95
C CYS A 189 -0.07 -14.71 24.61
N ASP A 190 -0.06 -15.97 25.02
CA ASP A 190 -1.29 -16.76 25.09
C ASP A 190 -2.24 -16.10 26.10
N ALA A 191 -3.52 -15.99 25.73
CA ALA A 191 -4.55 -15.31 26.51
C ALA A 191 -5.50 -16.28 27.24
N THR A 192 -5.19 -17.58 27.20
CA THR A 192 -5.96 -18.66 27.84
C THR A 192 -5.47 -19.00 29.24
#